data_AF-A0A6A0K2Y5-F1
#
_entry.id   AF-A0A6A0K2Y5-F1
#
_cell.length_a   1.000
_cell.length_b   1.000
_cell.length_c   1.000
_cell.angle_alpha   90.00
_cell.angle_beta   90.00
_cell.angle_gamma   90.00
#
_symmetry.space_group_name_H-M   'P 1'
#
loop_
_entity.id
_entity.type
_entity.pdbx_description
1 polymer ?
#
loop_
_entity_poly.entity_id
_entity_poly.type
_entity_poly.pdbx_seq_one_letter_code
_entity_poly.pdbx_strand_id
1 'polypeptide(L)'
;SALAGFMDQGESIEEAVAREVMEEAGIEVKNVKYHSSQPWPLPYSIMIGCHAEAASTNINMDTEEMTDVKWFTREEVLLALEGKNENLRVPMKIAIAHHLLKDWAYQNI
;
A
#
# COMPACT_ATOMS: atom_id res chain seq x y z
N SER A 1 6.93 -0.62 -1.88
CA SER A 1 6.24 0.21 -0.85
C SER A 1 4.78 -0.20 -0.82
N ALA A 2 3.90 0.51 -0.12
CA ALA A 2 2.45 0.48 -0.40
C ALA A 2 2.14 1.45 -1.55
N LEU A 3 1.08 1.16 -2.33
CA LEU A 3 0.49 2.06 -3.33
C LEU A 3 -0.11 3.28 -2.63
N ALA A 4 -0.04 4.46 -3.25
CA ALA A 4 -0.53 5.70 -2.64
C ALA A 4 -0.66 6.84 -3.65
N GLY A 5 -1.80 7.52 -3.64
CA GLY A 5 -1.99 8.80 -4.32
C GLY A 5 -2.84 9.78 -3.53
N PHE A 6 -3.20 10.88 -4.18
CA PHE A 6 -3.99 11.94 -3.57
C PHE A 6 -5.48 11.61 -3.65
N MET A 7 -6.24 12.03 -2.64
CA MET A 7 -7.71 12.01 -2.73
C MET A 7 -8.20 13.14 -3.64
N ASP A 8 -9.18 12.83 -4.49
CA ASP A 8 -9.87 13.80 -5.33
C ASP A 8 -11.06 14.45 -4.61
N GLN A 9 -11.56 15.54 -5.20
CA GLN A 9 -12.70 16.27 -4.64
C GLN A 9 -13.97 15.42 -4.68
N GLY A 10 -14.55 15.21 -3.49
CA GLY A 10 -15.79 14.46 -3.34
C GLY A 10 -15.60 12.97 -3.10
N GLU A 11 -14.36 12.47 -3.10
CA GLU A 11 -14.07 11.07 -2.75
C GLU A 11 -14.12 10.83 -1.24
N SER A 12 -14.67 9.68 -0.86
CA SER A 12 -14.37 9.06 0.43
C SER A 12 -12.94 8.48 0.44
N ILE A 13 -12.44 8.12 1.62
CA ILE A 13 -11.13 7.45 1.75
C ILE A 13 -11.14 6.12 0.99
N GLU A 14 -12.25 5.39 1.09
CA GLU A 14 -12.44 4.10 0.43
C GLU A 14 -12.50 4.23 -1.10
N GLU A 15 -13.14 5.29 -1.61
CA GLU A 15 -13.19 5.59 -3.04
C GLU A 15 -11.80 5.92 -3.58
N ALA A 16 -11.04 6.78 -2.90
CA ALA A 16 -9.67 7.11 -3.28
C ALA A 16 -8.75 5.88 -3.26
N VAL A 17 -8.84 5.02 -2.24
CA VAL A 17 -8.08 3.76 -2.20
C VAL A 17 -8.46 2.84 -3.37
N ALA A 18 -9.75 2.73 -3.70
CA ALA A 18 -10.20 1.88 -4.79
C ALA A 18 -9.74 2.41 -6.16
N ARG A 19 -9.81 3.72 -6.39
CA ARG A 19 -9.35 4.37 -7.62
C ARG A 19 -7.85 4.22 -7.80
N GLU A 20 -7.05 4.62 -6.82
CA GLU A 20 -5.58 4.59 -6.91
C GLU A 20 -5.03 3.18 -7.15
N VAL A 21 -5.58 2.15 -6.47
CA VAL A 21 -5.15 0.76 -6.71
C VAL A 21 -5.55 0.28 -8.11
N MET A 22 -6.68 0.75 -8.64
CA MET A 22 -7.08 0.46 -10.01
C MET A 22 -6.17 1.16 -11.03
N GLU A 23 -5.84 2.43 -10.83
CA GLU A 23 -4.98 3.22 -11.72
C GLU A 23 -3.56 2.65 -11.75
N GLU A 24 -2.93 2.48 -10.59
CA GLU A 24 -1.52 2.08 -10.52
C GLU A 24 -1.29 0.58 -10.82
N ALA A 25 -2.23 -0.30 -10.46
CA ALA A 25 -2.04 -1.75 -10.50
C ALA A 25 -3.09 -2.53 -11.29
N GLY A 26 -4.19 -1.90 -11.72
CA GLY A 26 -5.28 -2.56 -12.44
C GLY A 26 -6.08 -3.54 -11.58
N ILE A 27 -6.11 -3.34 -10.26
CA ILE A 27 -6.73 -4.27 -9.31
C ILE A 27 -7.92 -3.62 -8.62
N GLU A 28 -9.09 -4.25 -8.74
CA GLU A 28 -10.25 -3.93 -7.90
C GLU A 28 -10.01 -4.38 -6.45
N VAL A 29 -10.37 -3.52 -5.49
CA VAL A 29 -10.29 -3.81 -4.06
C VAL A 29 -11.63 -3.61 -3.37
N LYS A 30 -11.80 -4.30 -2.24
CA LYS A 30 -12.95 -4.20 -1.34
C LYS A 30 -12.50 -4.18 0.11
N ASN A 31 -13.44 -4.00 1.04
CA ASN A 31 -13.19 -4.08 2.48
C ASN A 31 -12.05 -3.15 2.92
N VAL A 32 -12.03 -1.92 2.40
CA VAL A 32 -11.06 -0.91 2.79
C VAL A 32 -11.26 -0.60 4.28
N LYS A 33 -10.19 -0.75 5.06
CA LYS A 33 -10.18 -0.52 6.51
C LYS A 33 -9.10 0.49 6.84
N TYR A 34 -9.50 1.58 7.47
CA TYR A 34 -8.58 2.55 8.05
C TYR A 34 -7.68 1.87 9.09
N HIS A 35 -6.38 2.17 9.03
CA HIS A 35 -5.38 1.69 9.98
C HIS A 35 -4.87 2.83 10.86
N SER A 36 -4.25 3.84 10.25
CA SER A 36 -3.63 4.97 10.97
C SER A 36 -3.42 6.16 10.04
N SER A 37 -3.13 7.33 10.61
CA SER A 37 -2.71 8.51 9.86
C SER A 37 -1.32 8.95 10.25
N GLN A 38 -0.56 9.50 9.30
CA GLN A 38 0.76 10.07 9.54
C GLN A 38 0.93 11.39 8.79
N PRO A 39 1.27 12.51 9.45
CA PRO A 39 1.70 13.71 8.77
C PRO A 39 2.97 13.44 7.95
N TRP A 40 2.97 13.85 6.68
CA TRP A 40 4.12 13.70 5.78
C TRP A 40 4.58 15.07 5.29
N PRO A 41 5.80 15.51 5.66
CA PRO A 41 6.21 16.91 5.53
C PRO A 41 6.61 17.33 4.11
N LEU A 42 6.38 16.50 3.09
CA LEU A 42 6.78 16.77 1.71
C LEU A 42 5.66 16.33 0.73
N PRO A 43 4.96 17.25 0.03
CA PRO A 43 5.01 18.70 0.16
C PRO A 43 4.37 19.21 1.47
N TYR A 44 3.15 18.81 1.83
CA TYR A 44 2.47 19.04 3.12
C TYR A 44 1.22 18.14 3.18
N SER A 45 1.40 16.83 3.28
CA SER A 45 0.31 15.86 3.14
C SER A 45 -0.01 15.18 4.47
N ILE A 46 -1.21 14.62 4.58
CA ILE A 46 -1.52 13.60 5.59
C ILE A 46 -1.64 12.26 4.86
N MET A 47 -0.84 11.29 5.27
CA MET A 47 -1.00 9.92 4.80
C MET A 47 -2.11 9.27 5.62
N ILE A 48 -3.09 8.70 4.95
CA ILE A 48 -4.14 7.89 5.55
C ILE A 48 -3.88 6.45 5.13
N GLY A 49 -3.32 5.65 6.05
CA GLY A 49 -2.99 4.27 5.80
C GLY A 49 -4.22 3.38 5.91
N CYS A 50 -4.44 2.54 4.90
CA CYS A 50 -5.54 1.58 4.87
C CYS A 50 -5.02 0.17 4.50
N HIS A 51 -5.77 -0.84 4.93
CA HIS A 51 -5.68 -2.20 4.38
C HIS A 51 -6.92 -2.44 3.50
N ALA A 52 -6.73 -3.16 2.39
CA ALA A 52 -7.82 -3.52 1.49
C ALA A 52 -7.64 -4.95 0.97
N GLU A 53 -8.74 -5.59 0.57
CA GLU A 53 -8.73 -6.93 0.00
C GLU A 53 -8.86 -6.84 -1.52
N ALA A 54 -7.88 -7.38 -2.25
CA ALA A 54 -7.95 -7.46 -3.70
C ALA A 54 -9.00 -8.48 -4.15
N ALA A 55 -9.78 -8.12 -5.18
CA ALA A 55 -10.76 -8.99 -5.81
C ALA A 55 -10.14 -9.94 -6.85
N SER A 56 -8.93 -9.64 -7.33
CA SER A 56 -8.18 -10.47 -8.27
C SER A 56 -6.67 -10.39 -8.01
N THR A 57 -5.91 -11.31 -8.61
CA THR A 57 -4.44 -11.31 -8.57
C THR A 57 -3.80 -10.89 -9.91
N ASN A 58 -4.60 -10.56 -10.93
CA ASN A 58 -4.09 -10.13 -12.22
C ASN A 58 -3.64 -8.67 -12.11
N ILE A 59 -2.35 -8.42 -12.33
CA ILE A 59 -1.78 -7.08 -12.32
C ILE A 59 -1.80 -6.54 -13.75
N ASN A 60 -2.36 -5.34 -13.92
CA ASN A 60 -2.29 -4.56 -15.14
C ASN A 60 -1.84 -3.14 -14.75
N MET A 61 -0.53 -2.96 -14.56
CA MET A 61 0.04 -1.73 -14.01
C MET A 61 0.12 -0.62 -15.06
N ASP A 62 -0.05 0.62 -14.62
CA ASP A 62 0.32 1.79 -15.43
C ASP A 62 1.84 1.97 -15.41
N THR A 63 2.46 1.82 -16.58
CA THR A 63 3.91 1.98 -16.75
C THR A 63 4.39 3.43 -16.73
N GLU A 64 3.49 4.42 -16.85
CA GLU A 64 3.85 5.83 -16.72
C GLU A 64 4.09 6.22 -15.26
N GLU A 65 3.39 5.59 -14.32
CA GLU A 65 3.51 5.86 -12.88
C GLU A 65 4.36 4.82 -12.14
N MET A 66 4.23 3.54 -12.49
CA MET A 66 4.86 2.44 -11.77
C MET A 66 6.00 1.79 -12.55
N THR A 67 7.13 1.58 -11.87
CA THR A 67 8.25 0.81 -12.43
C THR A 67 8.07 -0.70 -12.25
N ASP A 68 7.43 -1.14 -11.16
CA ASP A 68 7.21 -2.55 -10.85
C ASP A 68 6.08 -2.71 -9.82
N VAL A 69 5.15 -3.63 -10.08
CA VAL A 69 4.07 -4.01 -9.17
C VAL A 69 4.05 -5.53 -9.06
N LYS A 70 4.11 -6.06 -7.83
CA LYS A 70 4.21 -7.49 -7.56
C LYS A 70 3.44 -7.91 -6.32
N TRP A 71 2.95 -9.14 -6.36
CA TRP A 71 2.49 -9.85 -5.17
C TRP A 71 3.70 -10.40 -4.39
N PHE A 72 3.64 -10.27 -3.07
CA PHE A 72 4.60 -10.87 -2.16
C PHE A 72 3.86 -11.76 -1.17
N THR A 73 4.42 -12.94 -0.92
CA THR A 73 3.95 -13.83 0.13
C THR A 73 4.22 -13.23 1.50
N ARG A 74 3.49 -13.69 2.52
CA ARG A 74 3.70 -13.23 3.89
C ARG A 74 5.10 -13.54 4.38
N GLU A 75 5.62 -14.71 4.03
CA GLU A 75 6.96 -15.17 4.37
C GLU A 75 8.03 -14.24 3.78
N GLU A 76 7.87 -13.83 2.51
CA GLU A 76 8.76 -12.86 1.87
C GLU A 76 8.75 -11.51 2.58
N VAL A 77 7.57 -11.02 2.99
CA VAL A 77 7.44 -9.76 3.72
C VAL A 77 8.07 -9.85 5.11
N LEU A 78 7.88 -10.96 5.84
CA LEU A 78 8.51 -11.19 7.14
C LEU A 78 10.04 -11.18 7.02
N LEU A 79 10.59 -11.89 6.02
CA LEU A 79 12.04 -11.86 5.73
C LEU A 79 12.51 -10.45 5.37
N ALA A 80 11.74 -9.70 4.60
CA ALA A 80 12.08 -8.34 4.20
C ALA A 80 12.07 -7.36 5.40
N LEU A 81 11.13 -7.52 6.34
CA LEU A 81 11.09 -6.75 7.60
C LEU A 81 12.31 -7.00 8.50
N GLU A 82 12.91 -8.19 8.41
CA GLU A 82 14.16 -8.55 9.07
C GLU A 82 15.42 -8.13 8.27
N GLY A 83 15.26 -7.57 7.07
CA GLY A 83 16.36 -7.22 6.17
C GLY A 83 17.03 -8.43 5.52
N LYS A 84 16.33 -9.57 5.45
CA LYS A 84 16.82 -10.87 4.94
C LYS A 84 16.21 -11.28 3.59
N ASN A 85 15.56 -10.36 2.87
CA ASN A 85 15.00 -10.61 1.54
C ASN A 85 15.79 -9.82 0.49
N GLU A 86 16.28 -10.50 -0.55
CA GLU A 86 17.06 -9.88 -1.63
C GLU A 86 16.15 -9.17 -2.66
N ASN A 87 14.91 -9.63 -2.82
CA ASN A 87 13.98 -9.20 -3.85
C ASN A 87 13.00 -8.12 -3.35
N LEU A 88 12.81 -7.97 -2.05
CA LEU A 88 11.92 -6.99 -1.44
C LEU A 88 12.65 -6.16 -0.38
N ARG A 89 12.70 -4.85 -0.59
CA ARG A 89 13.11 -3.87 0.43
C ARG A 89 11.88 -3.16 0.99
N VAL A 90 11.79 -3.11 2.31
CA VAL A 90 10.72 -2.39 3.00
C VAL A 90 11.12 -0.94 3.30
N PRO A 91 10.16 -0.01 3.38
CA PRO A 91 10.43 1.36 3.84
C PRO A 91 11.04 1.39 5.25
N MET A 92 11.68 2.52 5.60
CA MET A 92 12.23 2.73 6.95
C MET A 92 11.13 2.67 8.02
N LYS A 93 11.51 2.31 9.25
CA LYS A 93 10.59 2.14 10.39
C LYS A 93 9.76 3.37 10.77
N ILE A 94 10.11 4.54 10.27
CA ILE A 94 9.36 5.79 10.49
C ILE A 94 8.19 5.94 9.50
N ALA A 95 8.22 5.28 8.34
CA ALA A 95 7.21 5.46 7.30
C ALA A 95 5.94 4.68 7.61
N ILE A 96 4.76 5.27 7.36
CA ILE A 96 3.47 4.60 7.53
C ILE A 96 3.38 3.28 6.75
N ALA A 97 3.96 3.23 5.54
CA ALA A 97 4.01 2.01 4.73
C ALA A 97 4.77 0.86 5.43
N HIS A 98 5.77 1.15 6.26
CA HIS A 98 6.43 0.14 7.08
C HIS A 98 5.47 -0.43 8.14
N HIS A 99 4.68 0.43 8.79
CA HIS A 99 3.71 0.02 9.78
C HIS A 99 2.58 -0.81 9.16
N LEU A 100 2.03 -0.38 8.01
CA LEU A 100 1.01 -1.14 7.28
C LEU A 100 1.48 -2.56 6.91
N LEU A 101 2.70 -2.69 6.37
CA LEU A 101 3.29 -3.98 6.02
C LEU A 101 3.54 -4.85 7.26
N LYS A 102 4.07 -4.25 8.34
CA LYS A 102 4.34 -4.96 9.59
C LYS A 102 3.05 -5.50 10.19
N ASP A 103 2.03 -4.68 10.35
CA ASP A 103 0.77 -5.09 10.98
C ASP A 103 0.03 -6.13 10.13
N TRP A 104 0.11 -6.05 8.80
CA TRP A 104 -0.36 -7.11 7.90
C TRP A 104 0.40 -8.43 8.05
N ALA A 105 1.73 -8.37 8.08
CA ALA A 105 2.56 -9.56 8.15
C ALA A 105 2.41 -10.31 9.48
N TYR A 106 2.27 -9.58 10.58
CA TYR A 106 2.07 -10.14 11.93
C TYR A 106 0.60 -10.37 12.30
N GLN A 107 -0.35 -10.12 11.39
CA GLN A 107 -1.80 -10.31 11.58
C GLN A 107 -2.40 -9.51 12.74
N ASN A 108 -2.02 -8.24 12.87
CA ASN A 108 -2.62 -7.30 13.81
C ASN A 108 -3.85 -6.56 13.23
N ILE A 109 -4.55 -7.18 12.26
CA ILE A 109 -5.65 -6.59 11.47
C ILE A 109 -7.00 -7.19 11.88
#